data_AF-A0A5M8QWP3-F1
#
_entry.id   AF-A0A5M8QWP3-F1
#
_cell.length_a   1.000
_cell.length_b   1.000
_cell.length_c   1.000
_cell.angle_alpha   90.00
_cell.angle_beta   90.00
_cell.angle_gamma   90.00
#
_symmetry.space_group_name_H-M   'P 1'
#
loop_
_entity.id
_entity.type
_entity.pdbx_description
1 polymer ?
#
loop_
_entity_poly.entity_id
_entity_poly.type
_entity_poly.pdbx_seq_one_letter_code
_entity_poly.pdbx_strand_id
1 'polypeptide(L)'
;MAQLPELDIKMKSEIRSGLDRARELLDSQILWKSHQVYTQSVLIEVLVNMKDLLIKADKLGNRICFTDDIYPDINPRIKIYDVHDLICNYRDAACHNDSFRRQYGDSVFSFNTIRGKGILFRSGEFSIGSNYQDEVAYNMGMNILYLKRHIERAFIEVEAFLSPLCQFR
;
A
#
# COMPACT_ATOMS: atom_id res chain seq x y z
N MET A 1 0.47 28.80 12.97
CA MET A 1 0.45 27.86 11.82
C MET A 1 1.89 27.52 11.51
N ALA A 2 2.27 26.23 11.50
CA ALA A 2 3.61 25.84 11.10
C ALA A 2 3.85 26.24 9.63
N GLN A 3 5.01 26.83 9.34
CA GLN A 3 5.38 27.22 7.98
C GLN A 3 5.63 25.93 7.18
N LEU A 4 4.90 25.75 6.07
CA LEU A 4 5.05 24.58 5.22
C LEU A 4 6.46 24.59 4.58
N PRO A 5 7.14 23.43 4.50
CA PRO A 5 8.47 23.35 3.91
C PRO A 5 8.45 23.77 2.44
N GLU A 6 9.41 24.61 2.04
CA GLU A 6 9.57 25.01 0.64
C GLU A 6 10.26 23.89 -0.13
N LEU A 7 9.59 23.40 -1.18
CA LEU A 7 10.08 22.31 -2.03
C LEU A 7 10.77 22.86 -3.27
N ASP A 8 11.89 22.25 -3.66
CA ASP A 8 12.50 22.56 -4.96
C ASP A 8 11.61 22.08 -6.14
N ILE A 9 11.88 22.62 -7.34
CA ILE A 9 11.09 22.33 -8.54
C ILE A 9 11.08 20.84 -8.87
N LYS A 10 12.21 20.15 -8.63
CA LYS A 10 12.35 18.73 -8.93
C LYS A 10 11.43 17.91 -8.02
N MET A 11 11.45 18.15 -6.72
CA MET A 11 10.63 17.46 -5.74
C MET A 11 9.14 17.73 -5.98
N LYS A 12 8.75 18.97 -6.31
CA LYS A 12 7.37 19.28 -6.72
C LYS A 12 6.92 18.48 -7.94
N SER A 13 7.78 18.40 -8.97
CA SER A 13 7.49 17.65 -10.19
C SER A 13 7.37 16.15 -9.93
N GLU A 14 8.28 15.58 -9.14
CA GLU A 14 8.23 14.15 -8.78
C GLU A 14 6.99 13.80 -7.96
N ILE A 15 6.64 14.60 -6.95
CA ILE A 15 5.43 14.39 -6.15
C ILE A 15 4.19 14.46 -7.04
N ARG A 16 4.09 15.48 -7.89
CA ARG A 16 2.94 15.63 -8.80
C ARG A 16 2.79 14.44 -9.73
N SER A 17 3.88 14.04 -10.39
CA SER A 17 3.89 12.86 -11.26
C SER A 17 3.45 11.59 -10.52
N GLY A 18 3.95 11.39 -9.29
CA GLY A 18 3.56 10.24 -8.47
C GLY A 18 2.08 10.28 -8.05
N LEU A 19 1.55 11.44 -7.66
CA LEU A 19 0.15 11.62 -7.31
C LEU A 19 -0.77 11.38 -8.51
N ASP A 20 -0.49 12.03 -9.64
CA ASP A 20 -1.25 11.89 -10.88
C ASP A 20 -1.26 10.43 -11.33
N ARG A 21 -0.10 9.76 -11.28
CA ARG A 21 0.00 8.37 -11.71
C ARG A 21 -0.73 7.41 -10.77
N ALA A 22 -0.60 7.58 -9.45
CA ALA A 22 -1.33 6.78 -8.49
C ALA A 22 -2.86 6.97 -8.64
N ARG A 23 -3.31 8.22 -8.84
CA ARG A 23 -4.71 8.57 -9.11
C ARG A 23 -5.24 7.83 -10.33
N GLU A 24 -4.57 7.96 -11.48
CA GLU A 24 -4.97 7.30 -12.73
C GLU A 24 -5.14 5.78 -12.56
N LEU A 25 -4.20 5.13 -11.88
CA LEU A 25 -4.21 3.68 -11.69
C LEU A 25 -5.35 3.24 -10.76
N LEU A 26 -5.60 3.98 -9.68
CA LEU A 26 -6.71 3.70 -8.76
C LEU A 26 -8.07 3.95 -9.44
N ASP A 27 -8.20 5.06 -10.16
CA ASP A 27 -9.43 5.45 -10.87
C ASP A 27 -9.74 4.52 -12.07
N SER A 28 -8.75 3.81 -12.61
CA SER A 28 -8.93 2.83 -13.69
C SER A 28 -9.87 1.66 -13.31
N GLN A 29 -10.07 1.43 -12.01
CA GLN A 29 -10.83 0.31 -11.45
C GLN A 29 -10.28 -1.07 -11.83
N ILE A 30 -9.05 -1.18 -12.35
CA ILE A 30 -8.45 -2.48 -12.71
C ILE A 30 -8.26 -3.36 -11.46
N LEU A 31 -7.91 -2.77 -10.32
CA LEU A 31 -7.72 -3.49 -9.05
C LEU A 31 -9.05 -4.01 -8.47
N TRP A 32 -10.14 -3.29 -8.71
CA TRP A 32 -11.50 -3.67 -8.30
C TRP A 32 -12.08 -4.81 -9.15
N LYS A 33 -11.77 -4.83 -10.44
CA LYS A 33 -12.26 -5.86 -11.38
C LYS A 33 -11.63 -7.23 -11.09
N SER A 34 -12.36 -8.30 -11.42
CA SER A 34 -11.89 -9.68 -11.25
C SER A 34 -10.72 -9.99 -12.19
N HIS A 35 -9.70 -10.71 -11.67
CA HIS A 35 -8.57 -11.35 -12.37
C HIS A 35 -8.32 -10.88 -13.81
N GLN A 36 -7.63 -9.75 -13.95
CA GLN A 36 -7.09 -9.33 -15.24
C GLN A 36 -5.59 -9.60 -15.29
N VAL A 37 -5.07 -9.85 -16.50
CA VAL A 37 -3.62 -10.05 -16.73
C VAL A 37 -2.80 -8.88 -16.17
N TYR A 38 -3.37 -7.67 -16.20
CA TYR A 38 -2.71 -6.45 -15.76
C TYR A 38 -2.83 -6.16 -14.26
N THR A 39 -3.62 -6.91 -13.49
CA THR A 39 -3.90 -6.60 -12.08
C THR A 39 -2.62 -6.54 -11.24
N GLN A 40 -1.70 -7.49 -11.43
CA GLN A 40 -0.44 -7.50 -10.68
C GLN A 40 0.46 -6.31 -11.07
N SER A 41 0.58 -6.02 -12.37
CA SER A 41 1.37 -4.88 -12.87
C SER A 41 0.85 -3.56 -12.32
N VAL A 42 -0.47 -3.35 -12.33
CA VAL A 42 -1.11 -2.15 -11.78
C VAL A 42 -0.88 -2.07 -10.26
N LEU A 43 -1.06 -3.18 -9.53
CA LEU A 43 -0.83 -3.18 -8.08
C LEU A 43 0.62 -2.82 -7.74
N ILE A 44 1.59 -3.39 -8.45
CA ILE A 44 3.01 -3.09 -8.25
C ILE A 44 3.28 -1.61 -8.49
N GLU A 45 2.78 -1.05 -9.58
CA GLU A 45 3.00 0.36 -9.92
C GLU A 45 2.34 1.31 -8.91
N VAL A 46 1.14 0.98 -8.42
CA VAL A 46 0.51 1.70 -7.30
C VAL A 46 1.39 1.63 -6.05
N LEU A 47 1.88 0.45 -5.65
CA LEU A 47 2.74 0.29 -4.47
C LEU A 47 4.06 1.07 -4.59
N VAL A 48 4.65 1.13 -5.79
CA VAL A 48 5.86 1.91 -6.06
C VAL A 48 5.62 3.40 -5.83
N ASN A 49 4.57 3.96 -6.46
CA ASN A 49 4.23 5.37 -6.31
C ASN A 49 3.82 5.69 -4.86
N MET A 50 2.97 4.85 -4.25
CA MET A 50 2.52 5.04 -2.87
C MET A 50 3.68 5.04 -1.87
N LYS A 51 4.63 4.10 -1.97
CA LYS A 51 5.80 4.10 -1.09
C LYS A 51 6.63 5.38 -1.22
N ASP A 52 6.88 5.83 -2.43
CA ASP A 52 7.65 7.06 -2.66
C ASP A 52 6.95 8.28 -2.05
N LEU A 53 5.63 8.43 -2.30
CA LEU A 53 4.81 9.50 -1.74
C LEU A 53 4.77 9.47 -0.21
N LEU A 54 4.59 8.29 0.39
CA LEU A 54 4.55 8.11 1.84
C LEU A 54 5.91 8.44 2.50
N ILE A 55 7.02 8.05 1.89
CA ILE A 55 8.37 8.42 2.35
C ILE A 55 8.59 9.94 2.25
N LYS A 56 8.12 10.56 1.17
CA LYS A 56 8.21 12.01 0.98
C LYS A 56 7.37 12.75 2.02
N ALA A 57 6.14 12.30 2.29
CA ALA A 57 5.30 12.89 3.32
C ALA A 57 5.91 12.76 4.73
N ASP A 58 6.48 11.61 5.07
CA ASP A 58 7.17 11.38 6.34
C ASP A 58 8.40 12.31 6.50
N LYS A 59 9.24 12.43 5.47
CA LYS A 59 10.38 13.36 5.45
C LYS A 59 9.98 14.82 5.62
N LEU A 60 8.75 15.18 5.23
CA LEU A 60 8.18 16.52 5.37
C LEU A 60 7.40 16.69 6.70
N GLY A 61 7.45 15.70 7.59
CA GLY A 61 6.86 15.77 8.93
C GLY A 61 5.40 15.31 9.02
N ASN A 62 4.84 14.70 7.97
CA ASN A 62 3.47 14.19 7.96
C ASN A 62 3.42 12.71 7.56
N ARG A 63 3.82 11.85 8.51
CA ARG A 63 3.70 10.40 8.36
C ARG A 63 2.24 9.98 8.40
N ILE A 64 1.78 9.26 7.36
CA ILE A 64 0.45 8.63 7.34
C ILE A 64 0.51 7.34 8.17
N CYS A 65 -0.11 7.32 9.36
CA CYS A 65 0.17 6.31 10.38
C CYS A 65 -1.05 5.64 11.03
N PHE A 66 -2.19 5.55 10.33
CA PHE A 66 -3.33 4.81 10.86
C PHE A 66 -3.04 3.30 10.98
N THR A 67 -3.73 2.65 11.91
CA THR A 67 -3.45 1.26 12.34
C THR A 67 -4.64 0.31 12.20
N ASP A 68 -5.77 0.79 11.68
CA ASP A 68 -6.97 -0.02 11.47
C ASP A 68 -6.66 -1.21 10.56
N ASP A 69 -7.04 -2.43 10.98
CA ASP A 69 -6.80 -3.69 10.27
C ASP A 69 -5.32 -4.01 9.97
N ILE A 70 -4.40 -3.48 10.79
CA ILE A 70 -2.95 -3.73 10.70
C ILE A 70 -2.50 -4.58 11.89
N TYR A 71 -1.85 -5.69 11.59
CA TYR A 71 -1.34 -6.62 12.58
C TYR A 71 0.19 -6.67 12.50
N PRO A 72 0.90 -6.76 13.64
CA PRO A 72 2.33 -7.01 13.63
C PRO A 72 2.65 -8.31 12.90
N ASP A 73 3.71 -8.29 12.09
CA ASP A 73 4.19 -9.50 11.44
C ASP A 73 4.81 -10.45 12.48
N ILE A 74 4.57 -11.74 12.30
CA ILE A 74 5.16 -12.77 13.16
C ILE A 74 6.66 -12.95 12.92
N ASN A 75 7.18 -12.55 11.77
CA ASN A 75 8.59 -12.55 11.47
C ASN A 75 9.24 -11.31 12.11
N PRO A 76 10.13 -11.46 13.11
CA PRO A 76 10.70 -10.31 13.83
C PRO A 76 11.58 -9.41 12.95
N ARG A 77 11.94 -9.85 11.74
CA ARG A 77 12.66 -9.04 10.74
C ARG A 77 11.74 -8.06 10.01
N ILE A 78 10.42 -8.26 10.07
CA ILE A 78 9.42 -7.43 9.43
C ILE A 78 8.77 -6.58 10.51
N LYS A 79 8.99 -5.27 10.43
CA LYS A 79 8.41 -4.29 11.35
C LYS A 79 7.29 -3.56 10.61
N ILE A 80 6.06 -3.79 11.05
CA ILE A 80 4.86 -3.11 10.55
C ILE A 80 4.14 -2.55 11.76
N TYR A 81 4.17 -1.22 11.90
CA TYR A 81 3.48 -0.53 12.98
C TYR A 81 2.22 0.17 12.50
N ASP A 82 2.20 0.60 11.24
CA ASP A 82 1.13 1.40 10.64
C ASP A 82 1.00 1.15 9.13
N VAL A 83 0.09 1.88 8.48
CA VAL A 83 -0.17 1.71 7.04
C VAL A 83 1.04 2.08 6.19
N HIS A 84 1.86 3.02 6.63
CA HIS A 84 3.07 3.40 5.92
C HIS A 84 4.01 2.20 5.85
N ASP A 85 4.27 1.54 6.98
CA ASP A 85 5.11 0.35 7.01
C ASP A 85 4.49 -0.81 6.23
N LEU A 86 3.17 -0.97 6.33
CA LEU A 86 2.44 -2.02 5.62
C LEU A 86 2.60 -1.88 4.10
N ILE A 87 2.32 -0.70 3.54
CA ILE A 87 2.47 -0.42 2.10
C ILE A 87 3.93 -0.55 1.69
N CYS A 88 4.87 -0.06 2.50
CA CYS A 88 6.30 -0.21 2.25
C CYS A 88 6.73 -1.68 2.19
N ASN A 89 6.24 -2.50 3.12
CA ASN A 89 6.48 -3.93 3.16
C ASN A 89 5.89 -4.62 1.93
N TYR A 90 4.66 -4.27 1.53
CA TYR A 90 4.01 -4.81 0.34
C TYR A 90 4.74 -4.46 -0.95
N ARG A 91 5.23 -3.23 -1.10
CA ARG A 91 6.09 -2.85 -2.24
C ARG A 91 7.34 -3.73 -2.29
N ASP A 92 8.04 -3.86 -1.16
CA ASP A 92 9.25 -4.67 -1.09
C ASP A 92 8.99 -6.16 -1.29
N ALA A 93 7.83 -6.66 -0.87
CA ALA A 93 7.38 -8.01 -1.19
C ALA A 93 7.12 -8.11 -2.70
N ALA A 94 6.31 -7.24 -3.29
CA ALA A 94 5.87 -7.32 -4.68
C ALA A 94 7.02 -7.19 -5.71
N CYS A 95 8.02 -6.35 -5.45
CA CYS A 95 9.10 -6.08 -6.42
C CYS A 95 10.28 -7.06 -6.38
N HIS A 96 10.48 -7.82 -5.30
CA HIS A 96 11.60 -8.76 -5.21
C HIS A 96 11.09 -10.20 -5.20
N ASN A 97 11.46 -10.98 -6.22
CA ASN A 97 10.94 -12.34 -6.39
C ASN A 97 11.25 -13.25 -5.20
N ASP A 98 12.46 -13.13 -4.65
CA ASP A 98 12.94 -13.90 -3.51
C ASP A 98 12.75 -13.16 -2.18
N SER A 99 11.78 -12.24 -2.10
CA SER A 99 11.52 -11.48 -0.88
C SER A 99 11.07 -12.39 0.25
N PHE A 100 11.85 -12.42 1.34
CA PHE A 100 11.47 -13.10 2.58
C PHE A 100 10.15 -12.57 3.17
N ARG A 101 9.71 -11.39 2.75
CA ARG A 101 8.42 -10.78 3.13
C ARG A 101 7.20 -11.53 2.59
N ARG A 102 7.41 -12.43 1.62
CA ARG A 102 6.37 -13.32 1.09
C ARG A 102 6.28 -14.66 1.86
N GLN A 103 7.22 -14.93 2.75
CA GLN A 103 7.39 -16.25 3.35
C GLN A 103 6.60 -16.42 4.64
N TYR A 104 6.08 -17.63 4.84
CA TYR A 104 5.54 -18.11 6.11
C TYR A 104 5.95 -19.58 6.30
N GLY A 105 6.81 -19.82 7.28
CA GLY A 105 7.51 -21.12 7.39
C GLY A 105 8.24 -21.43 6.08
N ASP A 106 8.01 -22.63 5.55
CA ASP A 106 8.56 -23.07 4.25
C ASP A 106 7.67 -22.72 3.05
N SER A 107 6.58 -21.98 3.26
CA SER A 107 5.62 -21.59 2.21
C SER A 107 5.82 -20.16 1.72
N VAL A 108 5.43 -19.90 0.47
CA VAL A 108 5.47 -18.57 -0.14
C VAL A 108 4.07 -18.15 -0.54
N PHE A 109 3.62 -17.02 -0.01
CA PHE A 109 2.34 -16.39 -0.32
C PHE A 109 2.60 -15.13 -1.16
N SER A 110 2.17 -15.14 -2.42
CA SER A 110 2.48 -14.08 -3.39
C SER A 110 1.26 -13.73 -4.21
N PHE A 111 0.83 -12.47 -4.17
CA PHE A 111 -0.31 -11.92 -4.92
C PHE A 111 -1.64 -12.69 -4.72
N ASN A 112 -1.82 -13.36 -3.58
CA ASN A 112 -3.11 -13.96 -3.26
C ASN A 112 -4.15 -12.86 -3.13
N THR A 113 -5.34 -13.05 -3.72
CA THR A 113 -6.38 -12.02 -3.73
C THR A 113 -7.73 -12.62 -3.38
N ILE A 114 -8.47 -11.98 -2.50
CA ILE A 114 -9.88 -12.28 -2.22
C ILE A 114 -10.72 -11.03 -2.44
N ARG A 115 -11.94 -11.23 -2.94
CA ARG A 115 -12.93 -10.17 -3.14
C ARG A 115 -14.13 -10.46 -2.27
N GLY A 116 -14.56 -9.46 -1.53
CA GLY A 116 -15.56 -9.62 -0.48
C GLY A 116 -15.03 -10.40 0.72
N LYS A 117 -15.95 -10.80 1.60
CA LYS A 117 -15.61 -11.48 2.85
C LYS A 117 -15.33 -12.94 2.58
N GLY A 118 -14.26 -13.47 3.15
CA GLY A 118 -13.95 -14.90 3.08
C GLY A 118 -12.54 -15.22 3.53
N ILE A 119 -12.13 -16.47 3.31
CA ILE A 119 -10.87 -17.01 3.81
C ILE A 119 -9.99 -17.40 2.63
N LEU A 120 -8.78 -16.85 2.58
CA LEU A 120 -7.75 -17.19 1.60
C LEU A 120 -7.00 -18.46 1.99
N PHE A 121 -6.66 -18.58 3.27
CA PHE A 121 -5.89 -19.69 3.80
C PHE A 121 -6.36 -20.01 5.22
N ARG A 122 -6.41 -21.30 5.57
CA ARG A 122 -6.70 -21.78 6.92
C ARG A 122 -5.83 -22.99 7.23
N SER A 123 -5.22 -22.99 8.40
CA SER A 123 -4.49 -24.13 8.96
C SER A 123 -4.73 -24.20 10.46
N GLY A 124 -5.52 -25.17 10.92
CA GLY A 124 -6.00 -25.21 12.30
C GLY A 124 -6.80 -23.95 12.68
N GLU A 125 -6.44 -23.33 13.80
CA GLU A 125 -7.02 -22.07 14.29
C GLU A 125 -6.52 -20.83 13.52
N PHE A 126 -5.46 -20.97 12.73
CA PHE A 126 -4.92 -19.87 11.95
C PHE A 126 -5.72 -19.68 10.66
N SER A 127 -6.14 -18.44 10.37
CA SER A 127 -6.74 -18.10 9.09
C SER A 127 -6.34 -16.71 8.60
N ILE A 128 -6.11 -16.60 7.29
CA ILE A 128 -5.89 -15.35 6.56
C ILE A 128 -7.10 -15.18 5.65
N GLY A 129 -7.73 -14.01 5.67
CA GLY A 129 -8.89 -13.72 4.86
C GLY A 129 -9.38 -12.29 5.01
N SER A 130 -10.32 -11.92 4.15
CA SER A 130 -10.99 -10.62 4.24
C SER A 130 -12.19 -10.72 5.18
N ASN A 131 -12.32 -9.73 6.07
CA ASN A 131 -13.49 -9.58 6.94
C ASN A 131 -14.63 -8.76 6.32
N TYR A 132 -14.41 -8.17 5.15
CA TYR A 132 -15.26 -7.11 4.58
C TYR A 132 -15.84 -7.51 3.22
N GLN A 133 -17.14 -7.27 3.02
CA GLN A 133 -17.82 -7.58 1.76
C GLN A 133 -17.51 -6.58 0.64
N ASP A 134 -17.14 -5.35 0.99
CA ASP A 134 -16.90 -4.25 0.06
C ASP A 134 -15.42 -4.07 -0.31
N GLU A 135 -14.63 -5.15 -0.23
CA GLU A 135 -13.17 -5.07 -0.34
C GLU A 135 -12.54 -5.98 -1.38
N VAL A 136 -11.36 -5.56 -1.82
CA VAL A 136 -10.35 -6.41 -2.45
C VAL A 136 -9.16 -6.50 -1.50
N ALA A 137 -8.89 -7.70 -1.00
CA ALA A 137 -7.81 -7.93 -0.05
C ALA A 137 -6.69 -8.72 -0.73
N TYR A 138 -5.50 -8.15 -0.72
CA TYR A 138 -4.27 -8.78 -1.19
C TYR A 138 -3.53 -9.39 -0.01
N ASN A 139 -2.89 -10.54 -0.23
CA ASN A 139 -2.05 -11.21 0.73
C ASN A 139 -0.69 -11.54 0.12
N MET A 140 0.36 -11.01 0.74
CA MET A 140 1.76 -11.36 0.54
C MET A 140 2.38 -11.63 1.90
N GLY A 141 2.84 -12.86 2.13
CA GLY A 141 3.21 -13.32 3.47
C GLY A 141 2.01 -13.39 4.40
N MET A 142 2.12 -12.82 5.60
CA MET A 142 1.13 -12.98 6.69
C MET A 142 0.18 -11.80 6.88
N ASN A 143 0.48 -10.66 6.27
CA ASN A 143 -0.36 -9.46 6.39
C ASN A 143 -1.41 -9.43 5.30
N ILE A 144 -2.42 -8.58 5.49
CA ILE A 144 -3.43 -8.29 4.48
C ILE A 144 -3.37 -6.82 4.10
N LEU A 145 -3.38 -6.54 2.81
CA LEU A 145 -3.49 -5.20 2.26
C LEU A 145 -4.86 -5.05 1.62
N TYR A 146 -5.72 -4.24 2.25
CA TYR A 146 -7.03 -3.88 1.73
C TYR A 146 -6.94 -2.72 0.74
N LEU A 147 -7.60 -2.84 -0.41
CA LEU A 147 -7.55 -1.83 -1.46
C LEU A 147 -8.16 -0.51 -0.98
N LYS A 148 -9.39 -0.53 -0.46
CA LYS A 148 -10.07 0.69 -0.02
C LYS A 148 -9.58 1.19 1.33
N ARG A 149 -9.51 0.30 2.33
CA ARG A 149 -9.16 0.65 3.72
C ARG A 149 -7.71 1.07 3.89
N HIS A 150 -6.78 0.51 3.12
CA HIS A 150 -5.36 0.83 3.25
C HIS A 150 -4.86 1.69 2.09
N ILE A 151 -4.98 1.23 0.83
CA ILE A 151 -4.36 1.91 -0.30
C ILE A 151 -5.09 3.22 -0.63
N GLU A 152 -6.39 3.18 -0.92
CA GLU A 152 -7.14 4.38 -1.30
C GLU A 152 -7.19 5.40 -0.17
N ARG A 153 -7.41 4.95 1.08
CA ARG A 153 -7.35 5.83 2.25
C ARG A 153 -5.99 6.50 2.40
N ALA A 154 -4.89 5.73 2.37
CA ALA A 154 -3.55 6.30 2.49
C ALA A 154 -3.24 7.27 1.35
N PHE A 155 -3.76 6.99 0.15
CA PHE A 155 -3.63 7.87 -1.00
C PHE A 155 -4.36 9.21 -0.81
N ILE A 156 -5.61 9.17 -0.34
CA ILE A 156 -6.38 10.38 -0.03
C ILE A 156 -5.66 11.23 1.04
N GLU A 157 -5.18 10.60 2.12
CA GLU A 157 -4.47 11.31 3.19
C GLU A 157 -3.13 11.91 2.71
N VAL A 158 -2.36 11.17 1.89
CA VAL A 158 -1.08 11.66 1.39
C VAL A 158 -1.25 12.76 0.34
N GLU A 159 -2.25 12.65 -0.54
CA GLU A 159 -2.56 13.67 -1.55
C GLU A 159 -3.03 14.97 -0.88
N ALA A 160 -3.91 14.89 0.12
CA ALA A 160 -4.39 16.05 0.85
C ALA A 160 -3.25 16.86 1.48
N PHE A 161 -2.18 16.18 1.92
CA PHE A 161 -0.98 16.83 2.46
C PHE A 161 -0.04 17.35 1.37
N LEU A 162 0.26 16.56 0.34
CA LEU A 162 1.30 16.86 -0.64
C LEU A 162 0.87 17.79 -1.77
N SER A 163 -0.40 17.72 -2.21
CA SER A 163 -0.90 18.53 -3.33
C SER A 163 -0.75 20.04 -3.12
N PRO A 164 -1.07 20.62 -1.94
CA PRO A 164 -0.87 22.04 -1.68
C PRO A 164 0.60 22.50 -1.77
N LEU A 165 1.54 21.63 -1.46
CA LEU A 165 2.99 21.93 -1.48
C LEU A 165 3.54 22.03 -2.91
N CYS A 166 2.84 21.43 -3.87
CA CYS A 166 3.29 21.33 -5.26
C CYS A 166 2.79 22.48 -6.15
N GLN A 167 2.11 23.48 -5.59
CA GLN A 167 1.69 24.64 -6.37
C GLN A 167 2.92 25.46 -6.81
N PHE A 168 2.98 25.77 -8.11
CA PHE A 168 3.97 26.70 -8.65
C PHE A 168 3.46 28.12 -8.35
N ARG A 169 4.24 28.87 -7.58
CA ARG A 169 4.04 30.31 -7.38
C ARG A 169 4.92 31.05 -8.36
#